data_AF-A0A1T4T343-F1
#
_entry.id   AF-A0A1T4T343-F1
#
_cell.length_a   1.000
_cell.length_b   1.000
_cell.length_c   1.000
_cell.angle_alpha   90.00
_cell.angle_beta   90.00
_cell.angle_gamma   90.00
#
_symmetry.space_group_name_H-M   'P 1'
#
loop_
_entity.id
_entity.type
_entity.pdbx_description
1 polymer ?
#
loop_
_entity_poly.entity_id
_entity_poly.type
_entity_poly.pdbx_seq_one_letter_code
_entity_poly.pdbx_strand_id
1 'polypeptide(L)'
;MWRVASVVALSVGLAVPALARDTAKWGQVGGWQIMVDRTVGNGCFASQVFEHGTAVRIGFDINEQAIYLLFGNDDWQSLEVGKIYPMRIVFDDGVAVYDGEMQGAALGDESTVFLSHHDISPDFVKDFMERNVLQVFYQDREIARLSLANTYKAVAEILNCQKELGFGTKAQPGASSDPFARPAPVRTRDPFSR
;
A
#
# COMPACT_ATOMS: atom_id res chain seq x y z
N MET A 1 -59.75 -34.23 10.69
CA MET A 1 -59.22 -33.59 9.47
C MET A 1 -58.28 -32.47 9.92
N TRP A 2 -56.96 -32.64 9.74
CA TRP A 2 -55.95 -31.65 10.15
C TRP A 2 -55.42 -30.96 8.90
N ARG A 3 -55.44 -29.62 8.86
CA ARG A 3 -54.81 -28.83 7.79
C ARG A 3 -53.56 -28.19 8.37
N VAL A 4 -52.41 -28.62 7.86
CA VAL A 4 -51.13 -27.91 8.00
C VAL A 4 -51.00 -27.02 6.77
N ALA A 5 -50.78 -25.72 6.96
CA ALA A 5 -50.41 -24.81 5.87
C ALA A 5 -49.07 -24.16 6.23
N SER A 6 -48.08 -24.46 5.40
CA SER A 6 -46.67 -24.15 5.55
C SER A 6 -46.37 -22.65 5.53
N VAL A 7 -45.49 -22.21 6.43
CA VAL A 7 -44.85 -20.89 6.37
C VAL A 7 -43.64 -21.02 5.45
N VAL A 8 -43.66 -20.38 4.28
CA VAL A 8 -42.49 -20.24 3.41
C VAL A 8 -41.66 -19.07 3.94
N ALA A 9 -40.55 -19.37 4.62
CA ALA A 9 -39.57 -18.37 5.03
C ALA A 9 -38.73 -17.98 3.80
N LEU A 10 -38.93 -16.76 3.30
CA LEU A 10 -38.15 -16.19 2.21
C LEU A 10 -36.86 -15.60 2.79
N SER A 11 -35.77 -16.38 2.72
CA SER A 11 -34.44 -15.97 3.17
C SER A 11 -33.87 -14.90 2.25
N VAL A 12 -33.98 -13.63 2.61
CA VAL A 12 -33.28 -12.53 1.94
C VAL A 12 -31.80 -12.60 2.31
N GLY A 13 -31.00 -13.21 1.43
CA GLY A 13 -29.54 -13.21 1.55
C GLY A 13 -29.01 -11.81 1.25
N LEU A 14 -28.57 -11.10 2.29
CA LEU A 14 -27.82 -9.85 2.16
C LEU A 14 -26.47 -10.18 1.49
N ALA A 15 -26.34 -9.89 0.19
CA ALA A 15 -25.06 -9.92 -0.49
C ALA A 15 -24.22 -8.74 0.01
N VAL A 16 -23.25 -9.02 0.87
CA VAL A 16 -22.26 -8.03 1.32
C VAL A 16 -21.31 -7.75 0.14
N PRO A 17 -21.10 -6.49 -0.26
CA PRO A 17 -20.21 -6.17 -1.38
C PRO A 17 -18.77 -6.52 -1.00
N ALA A 18 -18.12 -7.32 -1.84
CA ALA A 18 -16.79 -7.87 -1.63
C ALA A 18 -15.68 -6.87 -2.03
N LEU A 19 -15.60 -5.71 -1.37
CA LEU A 19 -14.53 -4.72 -1.58
C LEU A 19 -13.19 -5.15 -0.92
N ALA A 20 -13.20 -6.20 -0.09
CA ALA A 20 -12.02 -6.78 0.55
C ALA A 20 -11.20 -7.73 -0.36
N ARG A 21 -11.41 -7.72 -1.69
CA ARG A 21 -10.77 -8.70 -2.58
C ARG A 21 -9.32 -8.35 -2.93
N ASP A 22 -9.03 -7.07 -3.08
CA ASP A 22 -7.75 -6.64 -3.63
C ASP A 22 -6.74 -6.20 -2.57
N THR A 23 -7.21 -5.85 -1.37
CA THR A 23 -6.37 -5.59 -0.21
C THR A 23 -6.65 -6.57 0.92
N ALA A 24 -5.60 -6.98 1.64
CA ALA A 24 -5.69 -7.87 2.80
C ALA A 24 -4.94 -7.28 3.99
N LYS A 25 -5.54 -7.33 5.19
CA LYS A 25 -4.89 -6.85 6.41
C LYS A 25 -3.73 -7.77 6.80
N TRP A 26 -2.56 -7.18 7.03
CA TRP A 26 -1.38 -7.84 7.59
C TRP A 26 -1.30 -7.60 9.10
N GLY A 27 -1.44 -6.34 9.53
CA GLY A 27 -1.24 -5.97 10.92
C GLY A 27 -1.59 -4.51 11.20
N GLN A 28 -1.16 -4.02 12.37
CA GLN A 28 -1.36 -2.64 12.79
C GLN A 28 -0.23 -2.19 13.74
N VAL A 29 0.22 -0.95 13.58
CA VAL A 29 1.24 -0.32 14.42
C VAL A 29 0.76 1.09 14.79
N GLY A 30 0.36 1.28 16.05
CA GLY A 30 -0.26 2.54 16.47
C GLY A 30 -1.51 2.83 15.63
N GLY A 31 -1.57 4.00 14.98
CA GLY A 31 -2.64 4.36 14.05
C GLY A 31 -2.50 3.80 12.63
N TRP A 32 -1.36 3.19 12.29
CA TRP A 32 -1.08 2.68 10.93
C TRP A 32 -1.64 1.27 10.74
N GLN A 33 -2.51 1.08 9.75
CA GLN A 33 -2.87 -0.24 9.25
C GLN A 33 -1.78 -0.71 8.28
N ILE A 34 -1.33 -1.95 8.44
CA ILE A 34 -0.41 -2.59 7.50
C ILE A 34 -1.20 -3.57 6.67
N MET A 35 -1.13 -3.44 5.36
CA MET A 35 -1.96 -4.19 4.42
C MET A 35 -1.13 -4.65 3.22
N VAL A 36 -1.62 -5.66 2.53
CA VAL A 36 -1.09 -6.18 1.27
C VAL A 36 -2.04 -5.77 0.17
N ASP A 37 -1.53 -5.16 -0.90
CA ASP A 37 -2.29 -4.85 -2.12
C ASP A 37 -1.89 -5.80 -3.25
N ARG A 38 -2.85 -6.59 -3.72
CA ARG A 38 -2.68 -7.59 -4.77
C ARG A 38 -2.57 -6.96 -6.16
N THR A 39 -3.08 -5.74 -6.33
CA THR A 39 -3.08 -5.05 -7.64
C THR A 39 -1.68 -4.57 -8.03
N VAL A 40 -0.84 -4.27 -7.03
CA VAL A 40 0.57 -3.83 -7.21
C VAL A 40 1.57 -4.97 -6.95
N GLY A 41 1.19 -6.20 -7.29
CA GLY A 41 2.08 -7.37 -7.22
C GLY A 41 2.30 -7.93 -5.80
N ASN A 42 1.28 -7.86 -4.95
CA ASN A 42 1.35 -8.19 -3.51
C ASN A 42 2.31 -7.27 -2.75
N GLY A 43 2.28 -5.98 -3.08
CA GLY A 43 3.04 -4.96 -2.37
C GLY A 43 2.45 -4.70 -0.98
N CYS A 44 3.29 -4.70 0.03
CA CYS A 44 2.91 -4.27 1.37
C CYS A 44 2.88 -2.75 1.46
N PHE A 45 1.95 -2.21 2.23
CA PHE A 45 1.84 -0.78 2.48
C PHE A 45 1.31 -0.48 3.88
N ALA A 46 1.64 0.70 4.38
CA ALA A 46 1.03 1.28 5.56
C ALA A 46 0.03 2.36 5.14
N SER A 47 -1.11 2.42 5.81
CA SER A 47 -2.09 3.48 5.63
C SER A 47 -2.62 3.99 6.96
N GLN A 48 -2.85 5.30 7.03
CA GLN A 48 -3.46 5.97 8.17
C GLN A 48 -4.31 7.12 7.68
N VAL A 49 -5.44 7.34 8.35
CA VAL A 49 -6.24 8.56 8.22
C VAL A 49 -5.94 9.44 9.43
N PHE A 50 -5.57 10.67 9.16
CA PHE A 50 -5.19 11.68 10.14
C PHE A 50 -6.37 12.57 10.52
N GLU A 51 -6.12 13.47 11.47
CA GLU A 51 -7.06 14.53 11.81
C GLU A 51 -7.46 15.31 10.55
N HIS A 52 -8.72 15.73 10.50
CA HIS A 52 -9.32 16.41 9.34
C HIS A 52 -9.41 15.56 8.05
N GLY A 53 -9.32 14.23 8.16
CA GLY A 53 -9.67 13.31 7.07
C GLY A 53 -8.56 13.06 6.04
N THR A 54 -7.37 13.63 6.24
CA THR A 54 -6.25 13.38 5.32
C THR A 54 -5.77 11.94 5.47
N ALA A 55 -5.90 11.16 4.40
CA ALA A 55 -5.38 9.81 4.30
C ALA A 55 -3.97 9.82 3.71
N VAL A 56 -3.07 9.06 4.32
CA VAL A 56 -1.75 8.76 3.77
C VAL A 56 -1.64 7.27 3.52
N ARG A 57 -1.04 6.91 2.40
CA ARG A 57 -0.63 5.54 2.12
C ARG A 57 0.78 5.54 1.54
N ILE A 58 1.66 4.74 2.10
CA ILE A 58 3.04 4.54 1.62
C ILE A 58 3.32 3.05 1.51
N GLY A 59 3.96 2.61 0.44
CA GLY A 59 4.23 1.18 0.25
C GLY A 59 5.09 0.88 -0.96
N PHE A 60 5.23 -0.41 -1.24
CA PHE A 60 5.95 -0.90 -2.41
C PHE A 60 4.99 -1.25 -3.53
N ASP A 61 5.29 -0.76 -4.73
CA ASP A 61 4.75 -1.31 -5.97
C ASP A 61 5.77 -2.32 -6.50
N ILE A 62 5.41 -3.61 -6.45
CA ILE A 62 6.30 -4.68 -6.89
C ILE A 62 6.39 -4.73 -8.41
N ASN A 63 5.31 -4.37 -9.11
CA ASN A 63 5.27 -4.40 -10.56
C ASN A 63 6.20 -3.33 -11.14
N GLU A 64 6.23 -2.16 -10.51
CA GLU A 64 7.09 -1.03 -10.91
C GLU A 64 8.47 -1.04 -10.22
N GLN A 65 8.66 -1.91 -9.23
CA GLN A 65 9.87 -1.98 -8.39
C GLN A 65 10.18 -0.66 -7.67
N ALA A 66 9.13 0.05 -7.26
CA ALA A 66 9.20 1.42 -6.75
C ALA A 66 8.54 1.54 -5.36
N ILE A 67 8.92 2.58 -4.62
CA ILE A 67 8.17 3.04 -3.44
C ILE A 67 7.21 4.14 -3.90
N TYR A 68 5.95 4.05 -3.49
CA TYR A 68 4.94 5.06 -3.79
C TYR A 68 4.36 5.68 -2.52
N LEU A 69 3.78 6.86 -2.68
CA LEU A 69 3.09 7.63 -1.65
C LEU A 69 1.84 8.24 -2.24
N LEU A 70 0.77 8.15 -1.47
CA LEU A 70 -0.51 8.72 -1.76
C LEU A 70 -0.96 9.63 -0.63
N PHE A 71 -1.51 10.78 -1.01
CA PHE A 71 -2.32 11.63 -0.14
C PHE A 71 -3.74 11.70 -0.68
N GLY A 72 -4.73 11.58 0.20
CA GLY A 72 -6.13 11.79 -0.15
C GLY A 72 -6.84 12.53 0.96
N ASN A 73 -7.96 13.16 0.63
CA ASN A 73 -8.88 13.76 1.58
C ASN A 73 -10.24 13.90 0.87
N ASP A 74 -11.34 13.60 1.56
CA ASP A 74 -12.69 13.68 1.00
C ASP A 74 -13.08 15.11 0.57
N ASP A 75 -12.40 16.13 1.11
CA ASP A 75 -12.58 17.54 0.75
C ASP A 75 -11.86 17.91 -0.58
N TRP A 76 -10.96 17.07 -1.10
CA TRP A 76 -10.16 17.34 -2.30
C TRP A 76 -10.85 16.90 -3.60
N GLN A 77 -12.13 17.25 -3.76
CA GLN A 77 -12.99 16.76 -4.86
C GLN A 77 -12.65 17.32 -6.24
N SER A 78 -11.79 18.35 -6.32
CA SER A 78 -11.35 18.95 -7.58
C SER A 78 -10.10 18.29 -8.17
N LEU A 79 -9.61 17.20 -7.57
CA LEU A 79 -8.49 16.44 -8.14
C LEU A 79 -8.96 15.69 -9.39
N GLU A 80 -8.29 15.98 -10.51
CA GLU A 80 -8.50 15.31 -11.79
C GLU A 80 -7.47 14.18 -12.00
N VAL A 81 -7.94 13.02 -12.47
CA VAL A 81 -7.08 11.89 -12.83
C VAL A 81 -6.12 12.29 -13.97
N GLY A 82 -4.85 11.91 -13.84
CA GLY A 82 -3.79 12.16 -14.81
C GLY A 82 -3.17 13.55 -14.73
N LYS A 83 -3.83 14.52 -14.08
CA LYS A 83 -3.31 15.89 -13.92
C LYS A 83 -2.15 15.93 -12.94
N ILE A 84 -1.15 16.75 -13.25
CA ILE A 84 0.03 16.97 -12.42
C ILE A 84 -0.16 18.19 -11.54
N TYR A 85 0.20 18.03 -10.27
CA TYR A 85 0.12 19.06 -9.22
C TYR A 85 1.54 19.29 -8.67
N PRO A 86 2.09 20.51 -8.81
CA PRO A 86 3.31 20.89 -8.12
C PRO A 86 3.03 20.99 -6.62
N MET A 87 3.72 20.18 -5.83
CA MET A 87 3.55 20.05 -4.39
C MET A 87 4.86 20.42 -3.69
N ARG A 88 4.72 20.93 -2.47
CA ARG A 88 5.84 21.09 -1.54
C ARG A 88 5.56 20.33 -0.27
N ILE A 89 6.49 19.46 0.11
CA ILE A 89 6.45 18.69 1.34
C ILE A 89 7.53 19.22 2.27
N VAL A 90 7.15 19.50 3.52
CA VAL A 90 8.04 20.06 4.53
C VAL A 90 8.01 19.18 5.78
N PHE A 91 9.18 18.85 6.30
CA PHE A 91 9.33 18.13 7.56
C PHE A 91 9.82 19.06 8.68
N ASP A 92 9.27 18.86 9.88
CA ASP A 92 9.65 19.56 11.12
C ASP A 92 9.81 21.08 10.94
N ASP A 93 8.82 21.72 10.31
CA ASP A 93 8.76 23.18 10.06
C ASP A 93 10.00 23.75 9.31
N GLY A 94 10.53 22.99 8.34
CA GLY A 94 11.54 23.46 7.40
C GLY A 94 12.91 22.79 7.53
N VAL A 95 13.05 21.78 8.40
CA VAL A 95 14.29 21.01 8.55
C VAL A 95 14.64 20.25 7.27
N ALA A 96 13.64 19.69 6.60
CA ALA A 96 13.78 19.12 5.27
C ALA A 96 12.62 19.58 4.38
N VAL A 97 12.93 19.91 3.12
CA VAL A 97 11.98 20.45 2.15
C VAL A 97 12.15 19.72 0.83
N TYR A 98 11.03 19.28 0.27
CA TYR A 98 10.96 18.58 -1.00
C TYR A 98 9.92 19.27 -1.88
N ASP A 99 10.37 19.90 -2.95
CA ASP A 99 9.49 20.34 -4.04
C ASP A 99 9.43 19.22 -5.09
N GLY A 100 8.23 18.90 -5.56
CA GLY A 100 8.03 17.81 -6.50
C GLY A 100 6.67 17.85 -7.18
N GLU A 101 6.44 16.89 -8.06
CA GLU A 101 5.19 16.75 -8.79
C GLU A 101 4.45 15.48 -8.32
N MET A 102 3.16 15.62 -8.06
CA MET A 102 2.26 14.49 -7.79
C MET A 102 1.18 14.43 -8.86
N GLN A 103 0.76 13.23 -9.24
CA GLN A 103 -0.30 13.02 -10.22
C GLN A 103 -1.61 12.67 -9.52
N GLY A 104 -2.73 13.21 -10.01
CA GLY A 104 -4.06 12.72 -9.61
C GLY A 104 -4.26 11.28 -10.09
N ALA A 105 -4.48 10.34 -9.18
CA ALA A 105 -4.68 8.93 -9.48
C ALA A 105 -5.91 8.39 -8.77
N ALA A 106 -6.73 7.63 -9.48
CA ALA A 106 -7.84 6.90 -8.89
C ALA A 106 -7.34 5.59 -8.24
N LEU A 107 -7.91 5.25 -7.09
CA LEU A 107 -7.70 3.96 -6.42
C LEU A 107 -9.04 3.23 -6.33
N GLY A 108 -9.13 2.03 -6.90
CA GLY A 108 -10.35 1.23 -6.83
C GLY A 108 -11.45 1.74 -7.76
N ASP A 109 -12.61 2.12 -7.19
CA ASP A 109 -13.88 2.36 -7.92
C ASP A 109 -13.98 3.68 -8.71
N GLU A 110 -12.84 4.27 -9.05
CA GLU A 110 -12.68 5.52 -9.82
C GLU A 110 -13.26 6.79 -9.16
N SER A 111 -13.97 6.68 -8.03
CA SER A 111 -14.70 7.81 -7.43
C SER A 111 -13.82 8.72 -6.56
N THR A 112 -12.79 8.18 -5.93
CA THR A 112 -11.83 8.95 -5.12
C THR A 112 -10.50 9.11 -5.84
N VAL A 113 -10.08 10.36 -6.03
CA VAL A 113 -8.79 10.71 -6.62
C VAL A 113 -7.81 11.12 -5.53
N PHE A 114 -6.62 10.52 -5.56
CA PHE A 114 -5.50 10.77 -4.65
C PHE A 114 -4.38 11.51 -5.37
N LEU A 115 -3.56 12.25 -4.63
CA LEU A 115 -2.25 12.70 -5.11
C LEU A 115 -1.28 11.54 -4.98
N SER A 116 -0.77 11.01 -6.08
CA SER A 116 0.18 9.90 -6.14
C SER A 116 1.56 10.37 -6.58
N HIS A 117 2.60 9.81 -5.97
CA HIS A 117 3.97 9.90 -6.44
C HIS A 117 4.62 8.52 -6.34
N HIS A 118 5.32 8.13 -7.39
CA HIS A 118 6.09 6.89 -7.48
C HIS A 118 7.58 7.26 -7.46
N ASP A 119 8.46 6.28 -7.23
CA ASP A 119 9.92 6.48 -7.18
C ASP A 119 10.40 7.47 -6.11
N ILE A 120 9.81 7.39 -4.91
CA ILE A 120 10.23 8.23 -3.78
C ILE A 120 11.68 7.96 -3.41
N SER A 121 12.44 9.04 -3.21
CA SER A 121 13.86 8.96 -2.86
C SER A 121 14.07 8.32 -1.48
N PRO A 122 15.18 7.57 -1.30
CA PRO A 122 15.54 7.02 0.01
C PRO A 122 15.66 8.09 1.11
N ASP A 123 16.12 9.29 0.77
CA ASP A 123 16.22 10.40 1.71
C ASP A 123 14.85 10.88 2.20
N PHE A 124 13.87 10.97 1.29
CA PHE A 124 12.49 11.28 1.69
C PHE A 124 11.93 10.20 2.62
N VAL A 125 12.13 8.91 2.29
CA VAL A 125 11.67 7.80 3.15
C VAL A 125 12.32 7.87 4.53
N LYS A 126 13.62 8.17 4.58
CA LYS A 126 14.35 8.36 5.84
C LYS A 126 13.75 9.50 6.67
N ASP A 127 13.54 10.67 6.09
CA ASP A 127 12.93 11.79 6.81
C ASP A 127 11.47 11.48 7.20
N PHE A 128 10.71 10.80 6.35
CA PHE A 128 9.36 10.33 6.69
C PHE A 128 9.34 9.41 7.92
N MET A 129 10.38 8.60 8.10
CA MET A 129 10.53 7.71 9.25
C MET A 129 11.04 8.40 10.52
N GLU A 130 11.94 9.37 10.39
CA GLU A 130 12.71 9.94 11.50
C GLU A 130 12.17 11.28 12.02
N ARG A 131 11.34 11.98 11.25
CA ARG A 131 10.80 13.30 11.60
C ARG A 131 9.49 13.18 12.37
N ASN A 132 9.03 14.29 12.94
CA ASN A 132 7.89 14.34 13.85
C ASN A 132 6.64 14.90 13.17
N VAL A 133 6.81 15.83 12.24
CA VAL A 133 5.72 16.53 11.55
C VAL A 133 5.96 16.53 10.05
N LEU A 134 4.90 16.23 9.30
CA LEU A 134 4.82 16.40 7.84
C LEU A 134 3.82 17.51 7.53
N GLN A 135 4.21 18.47 6.70
CA GLN A 135 3.31 19.47 6.14
C GLN A 135 3.28 19.32 4.63
N VAL A 136 2.08 19.42 4.06
CA VAL A 136 1.86 19.35 2.62
C VAL A 136 1.30 20.68 2.14
N PHE A 137 1.93 21.25 1.13
CA PHE A 137 1.59 22.54 0.55
C PHE A 137 1.24 22.41 -0.93
N TYR A 138 0.20 23.12 -1.34
CA TYR A 138 -0.17 23.34 -2.74
C TYR A 138 -0.35 24.84 -2.96
N GLN A 139 0.33 25.41 -3.96
CA GLN A 139 0.28 26.86 -4.25
C GLN A 139 0.52 27.74 -3.00
N ASP A 140 1.55 27.41 -2.23
CA ASP A 140 1.94 28.08 -0.96
C ASP A 140 0.90 28.03 0.17
N ARG A 141 -0.21 27.30 0.00
CA ARG A 141 -1.19 27.03 1.06
C ARG A 141 -0.89 25.68 1.71
N GLU A 142 -0.80 25.67 3.04
CA GLU A 142 -0.77 24.42 3.82
C GLU A 142 -2.13 23.73 3.69
N ILE A 143 -2.15 22.55 3.09
CA ILE A 143 -3.37 21.74 2.90
C ILE A 143 -3.46 20.57 3.86
N ALA A 144 -2.34 20.18 4.49
CA ALA A 144 -2.31 19.17 5.54
C ALA A 144 -1.10 19.37 6.46
N ARG A 145 -1.28 19.03 7.74
CA ARG A 145 -0.24 18.94 8.76
C ARG A 145 -0.46 17.68 9.59
N LEU A 146 0.48 16.77 9.57
CA LEU A 146 0.33 15.41 10.07
C LEU A 146 1.41 15.10 11.11
N SER A 147 1.05 14.41 12.19
CA SER A 147 2.01 13.86 13.15
C SER A 147 2.59 12.54 12.63
N LEU A 148 3.90 12.43 12.49
CA LEU A 148 4.58 11.21 12.05
C LEU A 148 4.84 10.22 13.20
N ALA A 149 4.03 10.28 14.26
CA ALA A 149 4.14 9.36 15.37
C ALA A 149 4.01 7.90 14.90
N ASN A 150 4.95 7.06 15.35
CA ASN A 150 5.05 5.64 15.00
C ASN A 150 5.37 5.33 13.53
N THR A 151 5.65 6.32 12.68
CA THR A 151 5.94 6.09 11.25
C THR A 151 7.15 5.19 11.04
N TYR A 152 8.23 5.36 11.82
CA TYR A 152 9.38 4.44 11.80
C TYR A 152 8.96 2.97 11.94
N LYS A 153 8.14 2.67 12.95
CA LYS A 153 7.68 1.30 13.23
C LYS A 153 6.73 0.79 12.14
N ALA A 154 5.90 1.66 11.58
CA ALA A 154 5.01 1.31 10.48
C ALA A 154 5.80 0.91 9.22
N VAL A 155 6.79 1.73 8.82
CA VAL A 155 7.63 1.41 7.65
C VAL A 155 8.46 0.13 7.90
N ALA A 156 8.98 -0.05 9.12
CA ALA A 156 9.64 -1.31 9.50
C ALA A 156 8.70 -2.52 9.36
N GLU A 157 7.43 -2.39 9.70
CA GLU A 157 6.44 -3.47 9.54
C GLU A 157 6.05 -3.71 8.08
N ILE A 158 6.05 -2.68 7.21
CA ILE A 158 5.93 -2.87 5.76
C ILE A 158 7.08 -3.75 5.25
N LEU A 159 8.33 -3.46 5.66
CA LEU A 159 9.50 -4.24 5.25
C LEU A 159 9.41 -5.69 5.75
N ASN A 160 8.93 -5.89 6.98
CA ASN A 160 8.69 -7.22 7.53
C ASN A 160 7.64 -7.98 6.70
N CYS A 161 6.48 -7.36 6.46
CA CYS A 161 5.44 -7.90 5.59
C CYS A 161 5.98 -8.29 4.21
N GLN A 162 6.74 -7.39 3.58
CA GLN A 162 7.26 -7.60 2.23
C GLN A 162 8.26 -8.75 2.16
N LYS A 163 9.07 -8.92 3.21
CA LYS A 163 10.01 -10.03 3.36
C LYS A 163 9.29 -11.37 3.48
N GLU A 164 8.24 -11.47 4.28
CA GLU A 164 7.46 -12.71 4.46
C GLU A 164 6.72 -13.13 3.19
N LEU A 165 6.36 -12.16 2.34
CA LEU A 165 5.79 -12.42 1.01
C LEU A 165 6.82 -12.82 -0.06
N GLY A 166 8.11 -12.93 0.29
CA GLY A 166 9.14 -13.49 -0.59
C GLY A 166 9.76 -12.49 -1.58
N PHE A 167 9.69 -11.19 -1.32
CA PHE A 167 10.40 -10.20 -2.14
C PHE A 167 11.92 -10.43 -2.04
N GLY A 168 12.59 -10.62 -3.18
CA GLY A 168 14.01 -10.97 -3.26
C GLY A 168 14.32 -12.47 -3.29
N THR A 169 13.35 -13.35 -3.05
CA THR A 169 13.48 -14.76 -3.43
C THR A 169 13.05 -14.91 -4.89
N LYS A 170 14.02 -15.07 -5.81
CA LYS A 170 13.71 -15.71 -7.08
C LYS A 170 12.99 -17.02 -6.72
N ALA A 171 11.75 -17.19 -7.16
CA ALA A 171 11.11 -18.49 -7.10
C ALA A 171 12.04 -19.47 -7.83
N GLN A 172 12.79 -20.28 -7.07
CA GLN A 172 13.53 -21.38 -7.65
C GLN A 172 12.47 -22.34 -8.18
N PRO A 173 12.39 -22.59 -9.51
CA PRO A 173 11.52 -23.62 -10.02
C PRO A 173 12.04 -24.94 -9.43
N GLY A 174 11.34 -25.48 -8.42
CA GLY A 174 11.66 -26.77 -7.82
C GLY A 174 11.93 -26.82 -6.31
N ALA A 175 11.78 -25.73 -5.55
CA ALA A 175 11.80 -25.83 -4.08
C ALA A 175 10.45 -26.38 -3.55
N SER A 176 10.23 -27.68 -3.78
CA SER A 176 9.24 -28.44 -3.01
C SER A 176 9.74 -28.54 -1.57
N SER A 177 8.99 -27.99 -0.61
CA SER A 177 9.19 -28.21 0.83
C SER A 177 8.59 -29.54 1.29
N ASP A 178 8.46 -30.53 0.41
CA ASP A 178 8.01 -31.86 0.76
C ASP A 178 9.18 -32.68 1.39
N PRO A 179 9.12 -33.00 2.69
CA PRO A 179 10.14 -33.82 3.36
C PRO A 179 10.18 -35.28 2.87
N PHE A 180 9.30 -35.68 1.96
CA PHE A 180 9.24 -37.03 1.37
C PHE A 180 9.58 -37.07 -0.14
N ALA A 181 9.97 -35.94 -0.75
CA ALA A 181 10.39 -35.94 -2.13
C ALA A 181 11.73 -36.68 -2.30
N ARG A 182 11.73 -37.79 -3.05
CA ARG A 182 12.96 -38.54 -3.37
C ARG A 182 13.90 -37.67 -4.22
N PRO A 183 15.22 -37.67 -3.96
CA PRO A 183 16.17 -36.91 -4.77
C PRO A 183 16.09 -37.33 -6.24
N ALA A 184 15.95 -36.36 -7.14
CA ALA A 184 16.10 -36.59 -8.57
C ALA A 184 17.57 -36.97 -8.88
N PRO A 185 17.82 -37.91 -9.80
CA PRO A 185 19.18 -38.32 -10.12
C PRO A 185 19.93 -37.17 -10.81
N VAL A 186 21.08 -36.80 -10.22
CA VAL A 186 22.00 -35.80 -10.78
C VAL A 186 22.51 -36.28 -12.14
N ARG A 187 22.14 -35.57 -13.21
CA ARG A 187 22.77 -35.77 -14.52
C ARG A 187 24.00 -34.86 -14.64
N THR A 188 25.16 -35.46 -14.44
CA THR A 188 26.46 -34.91 -14.86
C THR A 188 26.58 -34.98 -16.39
N ARG A 189 27.13 -33.92 -17.02
CA ARG A 189 27.82 -33.80 -18.36
C ARG A 189 27.63 -32.34 -18.85
N ASP A 190 28.58 -31.53 -19.33
CA ASP A 190 29.92 -31.73 -19.92
C ASP A 190 30.65 -30.34 -20.12
N PRO A 191 32.01 -30.29 -20.05
CA PRO A 191 32.92 -29.11 -20.06
C PRO A 191 33.19 -28.30 -21.38
N PHE A 192 32.27 -28.11 -22.32
CA PHE A 192 32.51 -27.29 -23.54
C PHE A 192 31.81 -25.93 -23.58
N SER A 193 32.19 -25.06 -22.66
CA SER A 193 32.26 -23.61 -22.90
C SER A 193 32.99 -23.30 -24.22
N ARG A 194 32.37 -22.49 -25.08
CA ARG A 194 33.03 -21.63 -26.07
C ARG A 194 32.63 -20.19 -25.78
#